data_AF-A0A0B3ZGA0-F1
#
_entry.id   AF-A0A0B3ZGA0-F1
#
_cell.length_a   1.000
_cell.length_b   1.000
_cell.length_c   1.000
_cell.angle_alpha   90.00
_cell.angle_beta   90.00
_cell.angle_gamma   90.00
#
_symmetry.space_group_name_H-M   'P 1'
#
loop_
_entity.id
_entity.type
_entity.pdbx_description
1 polymer ?
#
loop_
_entity_poly.entity_id
_entity_poly.type
_entity_poly.pdbx_seq_one_letter_code
_entity_poly.pdbx_strand_id
1 'polypeptide(L)'
;MITDQKDSNMKNFMVLLLTACILSGCIIKTNKVNEVYAGSTANIEFDGIVDVIKGTNKDIRIVFIHGMGGYSSTGGINDYSRVINDLRSALKIKSPYIDDSLDSFSYKGQTLTFNVLWWLDITSQAKRKLRDVDDDPVLNPNRTATTKLAKDSLLNNGIVDVVMYTGSSKKQIVQRVRSQVLDLKEQIDENEKLIVVTFSLGSKILIDVLNELKADGDHVLDNRVDMIYMMANQIALLNTGDSVNKAPKTLSEKMASDYDTLHSILDDGTIDARNANQKKRVIAFSDPNDLLSYPIDESSVGELKGQYANVAISVARKTYKVPLPGVYKYGVVNYLQAHTGYVHDEVVSDYLLFGTSK
;
A
#
# COMPACT_ATOMS: atom_id res chain seq x y z
N MET A 1 -50.51 36.12 -0.58
CA MET A 1 -49.73 36.93 0.37
C MET A 1 -48.94 36.11 1.39
N ILE A 2 -49.48 35.04 2.00
CA ILE A 2 -48.71 34.21 2.97
C ILE A 2 -47.75 33.20 2.30
N THR A 3 -48.02 32.79 1.05
CA THR A 3 -47.20 31.84 0.28
C THR A 3 -45.91 32.45 -0.28
N ASP A 4 -45.95 33.68 -0.78
CA ASP A 4 -44.78 34.36 -1.37
C ASP A 4 -43.66 34.65 -0.37
N GLN A 5 -44.03 34.84 0.91
CA GLN A 5 -43.07 35.16 1.97
C GLN A 5 -42.25 33.94 2.39
N LYS A 6 -42.80 32.73 2.23
CA LYS A 6 -42.12 31.47 2.58
C LYS A 6 -41.06 31.09 1.55
N ASP A 7 -41.35 31.30 0.26
CA ASP A 7 -40.41 31.07 -0.83
C ASP A 7 -39.26 32.08 -0.86
N SER A 8 -39.55 33.34 -0.51
CA SER A 8 -38.51 34.37 -0.35
C SER A 8 -37.53 34.01 0.78
N ASN A 9 -38.05 33.54 1.92
CA ASN A 9 -37.21 33.13 3.05
C ASN A 9 -36.37 31.88 2.74
N MET A 10 -36.91 30.92 1.99
CA MET A 10 -36.17 29.71 1.59
C MET A 10 -35.06 30.02 0.57
N LYS A 11 -35.32 30.92 -0.39
CA LYS A 11 -34.30 31.41 -1.34
C LYS A 11 -33.21 32.20 -0.64
N ASN A 12 -33.57 33.10 0.28
CA ASN A 12 -32.60 33.87 1.05
C ASN A 12 -31.75 32.97 1.95
N PHE A 13 -32.34 31.92 2.55
CA PHE A 13 -31.59 30.93 3.31
C PHE A 13 -30.63 30.11 2.44
N MET A 14 -31.07 29.65 1.25
CA MET A 14 -30.19 28.95 0.31
C MET A 14 -29.06 29.84 -0.20
N VAL A 15 -29.34 31.11 -0.52
CA VAL A 15 -28.32 32.08 -0.95
C VAL A 15 -27.35 32.36 0.20
N LEU A 16 -27.82 32.52 1.43
CA LEU A 16 -26.95 32.70 2.60
C LEU A 16 -26.09 31.47 2.87
N LEU A 17 -26.64 30.25 2.68
CA LEU A 17 -25.91 28.99 2.84
C LEU A 17 -24.84 28.82 1.74
N LEU A 18 -25.18 29.10 0.48
CA LEU A 18 -24.23 29.10 -0.64
C LEU A 18 -23.15 30.16 -0.45
N THR A 19 -23.53 31.37 -0.05
CA THR A 19 -22.60 32.47 0.21
C THR A 19 -21.72 32.18 1.40
N ALA A 20 -22.24 31.55 2.45
CA ALA A 20 -21.45 31.04 3.56
C ALA A 20 -20.48 29.97 3.07
N CYS A 21 -20.90 28.96 2.30
CA CYS A 21 -20.03 27.93 1.73
C CYS A 21 -18.95 28.47 0.77
N ILE A 22 -19.22 29.60 0.09
CA ILE A 22 -18.26 30.27 -0.81
C ILE A 22 -17.31 31.19 -0.03
N LEU A 23 -17.79 31.92 0.98
CA LEU A 23 -17.00 32.87 1.79
C LEU A 23 -16.20 32.20 2.91
N SER A 24 -16.66 31.07 3.41
CA SER A 24 -15.83 30.17 4.22
C SER A 24 -14.99 29.33 3.28
N GLY A 25 -14.04 30.02 2.60
CA GLY A 25 -13.01 29.40 1.79
C GLY A 25 -12.55 28.15 2.52
N CYS A 26 -12.74 27.00 1.86
CA CYS A 26 -12.61 25.69 2.48
C CYS A 26 -11.38 25.70 3.37
N ILE A 27 -11.54 25.46 4.68
CA ILE A 27 -10.40 25.41 5.58
C ILE A 27 -9.59 24.19 5.14
N ILE A 28 -8.58 24.43 4.30
CA ILE A 28 -7.61 23.43 3.86
C ILE A 28 -6.73 23.18 5.07
N LYS A 29 -7.07 22.16 5.84
CA LYS A 29 -6.26 21.71 6.96
C LYS A 29 -5.97 20.24 6.75
N THR A 30 -4.74 19.91 6.40
CA THR A 30 -4.25 18.53 6.46
C THR A 30 -4.41 18.03 7.89
N ASN A 31 -5.16 16.96 8.09
CA ASN A 31 -5.10 16.24 9.36
C ASN A 31 -3.71 15.60 9.43
N LYS A 32 -2.76 16.23 10.13
CA LYS A 32 -1.45 15.63 10.33
C LYS A 32 -1.60 14.50 11.35
N VAL A 33 -1.63 13.27 10.85
CA VAL A 33 -1.42 12.07 11.65
C VAL A 33 -0.10 11.52 11.16
N ASN A 34 0.86 11.33 12.07
CA ASN A 34 2.18 10.75 11.83
C ASN A 34 2.50 9.92 13.09
N GLU A 35 1.86 8.77 13.22
CA GLU A 35 1.95 7.94 14.42
C GLU A 35 2.48 6.55 14.07
N VAL A 36 3.44 6.07 14.86
CA VAL A 36 3.95 4.70 14.77
C VAL A 36 3.53 3.94 16.02
N TYR A 37 2.86 2.81 15.85
CA TYR A 37 2.30 2.05 16.97
C TYR A 37 2.23 0.54 16.69
N ALA A 38 2.20 -0.26 17.75
CA ALA A 38 1.88 -1.68 17.70
C ALA A 38 0.90 -1.98 18.83
N GLY A 39 -0.36 -2.21 18.46
CA GLY A 39 -1.45 -2.32 19.41
C GLY A 39 -1.61 -1.06 20.25
N SER A 40 -1.63 -1.21 21.57
CA SER A 40 -1.66 -0.09 22.51
C SER A 40 -0.30 0.63 22.72
N THR A 41 0.80 0.11 22.15
CA THR A 41 2.14 0.70 22.33
C THR A 41 2.44 1.70 21.23
N ALA A 42 2.73 2.95 21.60
CA ALA A 42 3.13 4.01 20.67
C ALA A 42 4.66 4.17 20.58
N ASN A 43 5.12 4.89 19.54
CA ASN A 43 6.53 5.21 19.28
C ASN A 43 7.42 3.98 19.13
N ILE A 44 6.93 2.98 18.40
CA ILE A 44 7.72 1.80 18.06
C ILE A 44 8.82 2.20 17.08
N GLU A 45 10.07 1.87 17.40
CA GLU A 45 11.21 2.04 16.49
C GLU A 45 11.30 0.85 15.52
N PHE A 46 11.73 1.14 14.30
CA PHE A 46 12.05 0.14 13.28
C PHE A 46 13.15 0.67 12.36
N ASP A 47 13.93 -0.22 11.74
CA ASP A 47 14.95 0.14 10.77
C ASP A 47 14.29 0.56 9.45
N GLY A 48 14.76 1.62 8.79
CA GLY A 48 14.44 1.89 7.40
C GLY A 48 15.31 1.09 6.43
N ILE A 49 15.02 1.15 5.13
CA ILE A 49 15.82 0.46 4.10
C ILE A 49 17.31 0.85 4.18
N VAL A 50 17.61 2.13 4.41
CA VAL A 50 18.99 2.62 4.52
C VAL A 50 19.68 2.07 5.76
N ASP A 51 18.96 1.90 6.85
CA ASP A 51 19.50 1.37 8.10
C ASP A 51 19.84 -0.10 7.97
N VAL A 52 18.97 -0.88 7.31
CA VAL A 52 19.26 -2.29 6.97
C VAL A 52 20.53 -2.41 6.13
N ILE A 53 20.65 -1.62 5.04
CA ILE A 53 21.83 -1.63 4.16
C ILE A 53 23.11 -1.26 4.91
N LYS A 54 23.06 -0.25 5.78
CA LYS A 54 24.23 0.19 6.57
C LYS A 54 24.55 -0.77 7.72
N GLY A 55 23.58 -1.51 8.21
CA GLY A 55 23.67 -2.43 9.34
C GLY A 55 24.31 -3.78 9.00
N THR A 56 24.65 -4.03 7.74
CA THR A 56 25.23 -5.28 7.27
C THR A 56 26.32 -5.05 6.23
N ASN A 57 27.15 -6.08 6.00
CA ASN A 57 28.10 -6.17 4.88
C ASN A 57 27.66 -7.17 3.81
N LYS A 58 26.43 -7.68 3.94
CA LYS A 58 25.79 -8.63 3.02
C LYS A 58 25.22 -7.91 1.81
N ASP A 59 25.09 -8.61 0.69
CA ASP A 59 24.33 -8.10 -0.44
C ASP A 59 22.85 -7.98 -0.04
N ILE A 60 22.14 -7.03 -0.65
CA ILE A 60 20.74 -6.76 -0.34
C ILE A 60 19.92 -6.88 -1.62
N ARG A 61 18.82 -7.61 -1.54
CA ARG A 61 17.78 -7.62 -2.56
C ARG A 61 16.52 -6.97 -2.04
N ILE A 62 15.94 -6.10 -2.85
CA ILE A 62 14.65 -5.47 -2.56
C ILE A 62 13.65 -5.96 -3.59
N VAL A 63 12.61 -6.64 -3.11
CA VAL A 63 11.54 -7.21 -3.94
C VAL A 63 10.29 -6.35 -3.81
N PHE A 64 9.83 -5.83 -4.94
CA PHE A 64 8.61 -5.05 -5.03
C PHE A 64 7.46 -5.91 -5.57
N ILE A 65 6.29 -5.82 -4.92
CA ILE A 65 5.06 -6.43 -5.39
C ILE A 65 3.99 -5.35 -5.48
N HIS A 66 3.63 -4.99 -6.71
CA HIS A 66 2.63 -3.96 -6.95
C HIS A 66 1.22 -4.57 -6.96
N GLY A 67 0.26 -3.84 -6.39
CA GLY A 67 -1.15 -4.24 -6.32
C GLY A 67 -1.99 -3.88 -7.55
N MET A 68 -1.45 -3.06 -8.46
CA MET A 68 -2.13 -2.70 -9.70
C MET A 68 -1.22 -3.02 -10.89
N GLY A 69 -1.64 -3.93 -11.76
CA GLY A 69 -0.88 -4.26 -12.96
C GLY A 69 -0.80 -3.05 -13.89
N GLY A 70 0.42 -2.59 -14.19
CA GLY A 70 0.69 -1.50 -15.15
C GLY A 70 0.26 -0.10 -14.69
N TYR A 71 0.06 0.09 -13.39
CA TYR A 71 -0.18 1.42 -12.84
C TYR A 71 1.11 2.23 -12.84
N SER A 72 1.06 3.41 -13.48
CA SER A 72 2.01 4.48 -13.26
C SER A 72 1.33 5.57 -12.43
N SER A 73 2.06 6.10 -11.45
CA SER A 73 1.56 7.20 -10.64
C SER A 73 1.36 8.47 -11.47
N THR A 74 0.78 9.49 -10.85
CA THR A 74 0.71 10.84 -11.43
C THR A 74 2.11 11.33 -11.82
N GLY A 75 2.38 11.40 -13.13
CA GLY A 75 3.68 11.80 -13.67
C GLY A 75 4.42 10.69 -14.43
N GLY A 76 3.85 9.49 -14.56
CA GLY A 76 4.40 8.42 -15.40
C GLY A 76 5.56 7.63 -14.78
N ILE A 77 5.81 7.81 -13.48
CA ILE A 77 6.82 7.05 -12.72
C ILE A 77 6.09 5.99 -11.89
N ASN A 78 6.56 4.76 -11.91
CA ASN A 78 5.97 3.70 -11.09
C ASN A 78 6.44 3.80 -9.63
N ASP A 79 5.62 3.34 -8.68
CA ASP A 79 5.87 3.55 -7.24
C ASP A 79 7.22 2.98 -6.78
N TYR A 80 7.59 1.79 -7.25
CA TYR A 80 8.91 1.21 -6.96
C TYR A 80 10.05 2.03 -7.56
N SER A 81 9.87 2.62 -8.74
CA SER A 81 10.90 3.46 -9.38
C SER A 81 11.17 4.70 -8.53
N ARG A 82 10.13 5.25 -7.90
CA ARG A 82 10.27 6.34 -6.93
C ARG A 82 11.06 5.90 -5.71
N VAL A 83 10.73 4.74 -5.12
CA VAL A 83 11.48 4.20 -3.96
C VAL A 83 12.96 3.97 -4.31
N ILE A 84 13.27 3.39 -5.46
CA ILE A 84 14.66 3.16 -5.91
C ILE A 84 15.41 4.49 -6.07
N ASN A 85 14.79 5.50 -6.67
CA ASN A 85 15.40 6.82 -6.86
C ASN A 85 15.62 7.58 -5.54
N ASP A 86 14.67 7.51 -4.61
CA ASP A 86 14.81 8.12 -3.30
C ASP A 86 15.91 7.41 -2.48
N LEU A 87 15.99 6.08 -2.56
CA LEU A 87 17.06 5.30 -1.95
C LEU A 87 18.44 5.67 -2.53
N ARG A 88 18.56 5.73 -3.86
CA ARG A 88 19.81 6.18 -4.51
C ARG A 88 20.22 7.57 -4.05
N SER A 89 19.25 8.47 -3.94
CA SER A 89 19.48 9.83 -3.44
C SER A 89 19.97 9.81 -1.99
N ALA A 90 19.32 9.03 -1.12
CA ALA A 90 19.72 8.84 0.28
C ALA A 90 21.13 8.24 0.43
N LEU A 91 21.52 7.35 -0.48
CA LEU A 91 22.85 6.74 -0.56
C LEU A 91 23.87 7.56 -1.36
N LYS A 92 23.47 8.71 -1.92
CA LYS A 92 24.30 9.62 -2.74
C LYS A 92 24.85 8.98 -4.02
N ILE A 93 24.02 8.21 -4.72
CA ILE A 93 24.35 7.48 -5.96
C ILE A 93 23.83 8.27 -7.16
N LYS A 94 24.71 8.51 -8.15
CA LYS A 94 24.51 9.54 -9.18
C LYS A 94 23.65 9.14 -10.39
N SER A 95 23.26 7.88 -10.55
CA SER A 95 22.49 7.42 -11.72
C SER A 95 21.02 7.26 -11.36
N PRO A 96 20.08 8.00 -11.98
CA PRO A 96 18.66 7.75 -11.79
C PRO A 96 18.30 6.38 -12.39
N TYR A 97 17.33 5.71 -11.77
CA TYR A 97 16.78 4.47 -12.28
C TYR A 97 15.77 4.79 -13.37
N ILE A 98 15.92 4.12 -14.50
CA ILE A 98 15.02 4.19 -15.65
C ILE A 98 14.30 2.85 -15.66
N ASP A 99 12.98 2.93 -15.51
CA ASP A 99 12.01 1.84 -15.36
C ASP A 99 12.36 0.54 -16.11
N ASP A 100 13.01 -0.41 -15.44
CA ASP A 100 13.33 -1.75 -15.92
C ASP A 100 13.05 -2.80 -14.83
N SER A 101 12.52 -3.96 -15.18
CA SER A 101 12.08 -4.99 -14.22
C SER A 101 13.18 -5.54 -13.29
N LEU A 102 14.44 -5.29 -13.63
CA LEU A 102 15.63 -5.59 -12.85
C LEU A 102 16.55 -4.35 -12.83
N ASP A 103 17.02 -3.97 -11.65
CA ASP A 103 18.06 -2.95 -11.48
C ASP A 103 19.09 -3.45 -10.46
N SER A 104 20.33 -2.97 -10.57
CA SER A 104 21.32 -3.20 -9.53
C SER A 104 22.37 -2.11 -9.48
N PHE A 105 22.94 -1.89 -8.30
CA PHE A 105 24.08 -1.00 -8.13
C PHE A 105 24.90 -1.35 -6.89
N SER A 106 26.18 -0.98 -6.90
CA SER A 106 27.07 -1.23 -5.77
C SER A 106 27.09 -0.06 -4.78
N TYR A 107 27.10 -0.36 -3.48
CA TYR A 107 27.27 0.60 -2.40
C TYR A 107 28.22 0.05 -1.34
N LYS A 108 29.37 0.71 -1.15
CA LYS A 108 30.40 0.32 -0.15
C LYS A 108 30.81 -1.17 -0.20
N GLY A 109 30.86 -1.76 -1.39
CA GLY A 109 31.24 -3.15 -1.60
C GLY A 109 30.08 -4.16 -1.50
N GLN A 110 28.87 -3.71 -1.17
CA GLN A 110 27.64 -4.51 -1.27
C GLN A 110 27.01 -4.31 -2.66
N THR A 111 26.39 -5.36 -3.19
CA THR A 111 25.49 -5.29 -4.34
C THR A 111 24.06 -5.09 -3.84
N LEU A 112 23.39 -4.04 -4.33
CA LEU A 112 21.96 -3.84 -4.10
C LEU A 112 21.21 -4.22 -5.37
N THR A 113 20.32 -5.21 -5.29
CA THR A 113 19.53 -5.71 -6.42
C THR A 113 18.05 -5.40 -6.22
N PHE A 114 17.34 -5.01 -7.26
CA PHE A 114 15.93 -4.67 -7.22
C PHE A 114 15.16 -5.56 -8.18
N ASN A 115 14.10 -6.20 -7.68
CA ASN A 115 13.22 -7.03 -8.47
C ASN A 115 11.79 -6.55 -8.34
N VAL A 116 11.09 -6.42 -9.46
CA VAL A 116 9.65 -6.12 -9.45
C VAL A 116 8.89 -7.35 -9.93
N LEU A 117 7.96 -7.85 -9.13
CA LEU A 117 7.14 -9.00 -9.47
C LEU A 117 5.86 -8.55 -10.20
N TRP A 118 5.70 -9.00 -11.44
CA TRP A 118 4.65 -8.53 -12.33
C TRP A 118 3.59 -9.59 -12.63
N TRP A 119 2.36 -9.13 -12.86
CA TRP A 119 1.23 -9.96 -13.27
C TRP A 119 0.24 -9.19 -14.16
N LEU A 120 0.66 -8.04 -14.72
CA LEU A 120 -0.15 -7.19 -15.59
C LEU A 120 -0.69 -7.94 -16.81
N ASP A 121 0.11 -8.85 -17.36
CA ASP A 121 -0.25 -9.68 -18.51
C ASP A 121 -1.59 -10.40 -18.29
N ILE A 122 -1.86 -10.85 -17.07
CA ILE A 122 -3.07 -11.57 -16.69
C ILE A 122 -4.34 -10.70 -16.78
N THR A 123 -4.27 -9.42 -16.38
CA THR A 123 -5.46 -8.54 -16.34
C THR A 123 -5.56 -7.59 -17.52
N SER A 124 -4.49 -7.44 -18.31
CA SER A 124 -4.40 -6.43 -19.37
C SER A 124 -5.52 -6.52 -20.42
N GLN A 125 -5.93 -7.73 -20.81
CA GLN A 125 -6.99 -7.91 -21.82
C GLN A 125 -8.36 -7.49 -21.29
N ALA A 126 -8.70 -7.88 -20.07
CA ALA A 126 -9.95 -7.50 -19.43
C ALA A 126 -10.02 -5.98 -19.21
N LYS A 127 -8.91 -5.36 -18.77
CA LYS A 127 -8.81 -3.90 -18.64
C LYS A 127 -9.01 -3.18 -19.97
N ARG A 128 -8.40 -3.65 -21.07
CA ARG A 128 -8.63 -3.09 -22.41
C ARG A 128 -10.11 -3.19 -22.79
N LYS A 129 -10.72 -4.35 -22.58
CA LYS A 129 -12.14 -4.53 -22.91
C LYS A 129 -13.06 -3.63 -22.08
N LEU A 130 -12.75 -3.42 -20.80
CA LEU A 130 -13.52 -2.50 -19.96
C LEU A 130 -13.37 -1.05 -20.41
N ARG A 131 -12.17 -0.64 -20.85
CA ARG A 131 -11.95 0.69 -21.44
C ARG A 131 -12.80 0.90 -22.69
N ASP A 132 -12.92 -0.11 -23.56
CA ASP A 132 -13.81 -0.02 -24.73
C ASP A 132 -15.28 0.21 -24.33
N VAL A 133 -15.73 -0.42 -23.24
CA VAL A 133 -17.08 -0.20 -22.69
C VAL A 133 -17.20 1.20 -22.07
N ASP A 134 -16.15 1.68 -21.44
CA ASP A 134 -16.13 3.02 -20.86
C ASP A 134 -16.04 4.14 -21.89
N ASP A 135 -15.45 3.87 -23.06
CA ASP A 135 -15.42 4.78 -24.21
C ASP A 135 -16.72 4.79 -25.02
N ASP A 136 -17.81 4.31 -24.42
CA ASP A 136 -19.16 4.39 -24.97
C ASP A 136 -19.47 5.81 -25.50
N PRO A 137 -19.96 5.93 -26.75
CA PRO A 137 -20.14 7.21 -27.42
C PRO A 137 -21.23 8.09 -26.81
N VAL A 138 -22.12 7.52 -25.98
CA VAL A 138 -23.15 8.27 -25.26
C VAL A 138 -22.63 8.67 -23.88
N LEU A 139 -21.99 7.77 -23.13
CA LEU A 139 -21.58 8.05 -21.76
C LEU A 139 -20.30 8.89 -21.69
N ASN A 140 -19.26 8.56 -22.48
CA ASN A 140 -17.94 9.18 -22.35
C ASN A 140 -17.96 10.70 -22.58
N PRO A 141 -18.62 11.25 -23.63
CA PRO A 141 -18.67 12.70 -23.84
C PRO A 141 -19.51 13.44 -22.79
N ASN A 142 -20.43 12.73 -22.12
CA ASN A 142 -21.35 13.31 -21.13
C ASN A 142 -20.83 13.19 -19.68
N ARG A 143 -19.71 12.50 -19.43
CA ARG A 143 -19.08 12.46 -18.11
C ARG A 143 -18.38 13.78 -17.81
N THR A 144 -18.48 14.22 -16.56
CA THR A 144 -17.65 15.32 -16.07
C THR A 144 -16.17 14.90 -16.07
N ALA A 145 -15.26 15.88 -16.17
CA ALA A 145 -13.82 15.61 -16.16
C ALA A 145 -13.37 14.86 -14.89
N THR A 146 -13.98 15.15 -13.73
CA THR A 146 -13.70 14.47 -12.47
C THR A 146 -14.16 13.02 -12.46
N THR A 147 -15.35 12.74 -13.02
CA THR A 147 -15.83 11.36 -13.18
C THR A 147 -14.98 10.57 -14.16
N LYS A 148 -14.53 11.19 -15.26
CA LYS A 148 -13.63 10.55 -16.21
C LYS A 148 -12.30 10.16 -15.55
N LEU A 149 -11.69 11.09 -14.82
CA LEU A 149 -10.46 10.82 -14.05
C LEU A 149 -10.65 9.69 -13.03
N ALA A 150 -11.76 9.69 -12.28
CA ALA A 150 -12.04 8.63 -11.32
C ALA A 150 -12.25 7.27 -12.00
N LYS A 151 -12.94 7.23 -13.15
CA LYS A 151 -13.12 6.00 -13.93
C LYS A 151 -11.80 5.46 -14.46
N ASP A 152 -10.98 6.31 -15.06
CA ASP A 152 -9.71 5.90 -15.65
C ASP A 152 -8.68 5.50 -14.58
N SER A 153 -8.46 6.34 -13.58
CA SER A 153 -7.39 6.15 -12.60
C SER A 153 -7.74 5.16 -11.48
N LEU A 154 -8.93 5.28 -10.88
CA LEU A 154 -9.30 4.46 -9.72
C LEU A 154 -9.96 3.15 -10.13
N LEU A 155 -11.00 3.23 -10.98
CA LEU A 155 -11.80 2.05 -11.30
C LEU A 155 -11.07 1.13 -12.29
N ASN A 156 -10.80 1.61 -13.50
CA ASN A 156 -10.29 0.77 -14.59
C ASN A 156 -8.87 0.29 -14.35
N ASN A 157 -8.02 1.14 -13.76
CA ASN A 157 -6.63 0.79 -13.49
C ASN A 157 -6.40 0.12 -12.15
N GLY A 158 -7.24 0.37 -11.14
CA GLY A 158 -7.06 -0.14 -9.79
C GLY A 158 -8.11 -1.18 -9.38
N ILE A 159 -9.34 -0.75 -9.14
CA ILE A 159 -10.41 -1.60 -8.57
C ILE A 159 -10.69 -2.85 -9.43
N VAL A 160 -10.54 -2.76 -10.76
CA VAL A 160 -10.70 -3.93 -11.64
C VAL A 160 -9.76 -5.08 -11.26
N ASP A 161 -8.51 -4.77 -10.91
CA ASP A 161 -7.58 -5.81 -10.49
C ASP A 161 -8.04 -6.50 -9.21
N VAL A 162 -8.53 -5.72 -8.24
CA VAL A 162 -9.10 -6.23 -6.99
C VAL A 162 -10.30 -7.14 -7.27
N VAL A 163 -11.20 -6.75 -8.17
CA VAL A 163 -12.36 -7.55 -8.57
C VAL A 163 -11.93 -8.84 -9.26
N MET A 164 -10.95 -8.77 -10.18
CA MET A 164 -10.42 -9.95 -10.86
C MET A 164 -9.69 -10.88 -9.89
N TYR A 165 -8.93 -10.34 -8.94
CA TYR A 165 -8.18 -11.08 -7.94
C TYR A 165 -9.07 -11.77 -6.92
N THR A 166 -10.18 -11.16 -6.51
CA THR A 166 -11.18 -11.82 -5.64
C THR A 166 -12.04 -12.83 -6.40
N GLY A 167 -12.04 -12.78 -7.74
CA GLY A 167 -12.77 -13.68 -8.63
C GLY A 167 -11.89 -14.72 -9.34
N SER A 168 -12.13 -14.88 -10.65
CA SER A 168 -11.57 -15.98 -11.45
C SER A 168 -10.07 -15.89 -11.72
N SER A 169 -9.47 -14.70 -11.64
CA SER A 169 -8.06 -14.51 -11.96
C SER A 169 -7.12 -14.75 -10.78
N LYS A 170 -7.65 -14.94 -9.56
CA LYS A 170 -6.84 -15.16 -8.34
C LYS A 170 -5.71 -16.16 -8.56
N LYS A 171 -6.07 -17.38 -8.99
CA LYS A 171 -5.13 -18.49 -9.18
C LYS A 171 -4.05 -18.14 -10.21
N GLN A 172 -4.41 -17.48 -11.30
CA GLN A 172 -3.46 -17.13 -12.36
C GLN A 172 -2.48 -16.05 -11.89
N ILE A 173 -2.97 -15.03 -11.18
CA ILE A 173 -2.14 -13.97 -10.60
C ILE A 173 -1.18 -14.56 -9.56
N VAL A 174 -1.68 -15.36 -8.61
CA VAL A 174 -0.85 -16.00 -7.58
C VAL A 174 0.20 -16.89 -8.22
N GLN A 175 -0.15 -17.73 -9.19
CA GLN A 175 0.83 -18.60 -9.87
C GLN A 175 1.87 -17.82 -10.68
N ARG A 176 1.48 -16.71 -11.31
CA ARG A 176 2.42 -15.82 -12.03
C ARG A 176 3.43 -15.17 -11.08
N VAL A 177 3.02 -14.77 -9.88
CA VAL A 177 3.93 -14.21 -8.88
C VAL A 177 4.74 -15.32 -8.19
N ARG A 178 4.14 -16.47 -7.88
CA ARG A 178 4.80 -17.65 -7.32
C ARG A 178 5.96 -18.13 -8.19
N SER A 179 5.76 -18.24 -9.51
CA SER A 179 6.84 -18.61 -10.44
C SER A 179 8.02 -17.64 -10.36
N GLN A 180 7.78 -16.33 -10.33
CA GLN A 180 8.86 -15.35 -10.16
C GLN A 180 9.55 -15.44 -8.79
N VAL A 181 8.82 -15.75 -7.71
CA VAL A 181 9.43 -16.00 -6.39
C VAL A 181 10.33 -17.23 -6.42
N LEU A 182 9.94 -18.28 -7.15
CA LEU A 182 10.77 -19.46 -7.36
C LEU A 182 12.00 -19.13 -8.22
N ASP A 183 11.86 -18.34 -9.29
CA ASP A 183 13.00 -17.88 -10.09
C ASP A 183 13.97 -17.05 -9.25
N LEU A 184 13.44 -16.22 -8.33
CA LEU A 184 14.27 -15.48 -7.36
C LEU A 184 15.04 -16.41 -6.44
N LYS A 185 14.44 -17.51 -5.96
CA LYS A 185 15.12 -18.52 -5.13
C LYS A 185 16.43 -18.99 -5.76
N GLU A 186 16.41 -19.23 -7.07
CA GLU A 186 17.55 -19.74 -7.82
C GLU A 186 18.65 -18.68 -8.01
N GLN A 187 18.31 -17.40 -7.85
CA GLN A 187 19.21 -16.26 -8.06
C GLN A 187 19.76 -15.68 -6.75
N ILE A 188 19.10 -15.93 -5.62
CA ILE A 188 19.47 -15.38 -4.31
C ILE A 188 20.66 -16.16 -3.74
N ASP A 189 21.74 -15.45 -3.45
CA ASP A 189 22.93 -16.01 -2.77
C ASP A 189 22.63 -16.28 -1.28
N GLU A 190 23.30 -17.27 -0.67
CA GLU A 190 23.18 -17.55 0.77
C GLU A 190 23.58 -16.37 1.67
N ASN A 191 24.43 -15.50 1.16
CA ASN A 191 24.91 -14.30 1.84
C ASN A 191 24.09 -13.05 1.50
N GLU A 192 22.99 -13.16 0.74
CA GLU A 192 22.10 -12.04 0.40
C GLU A 192 20.93 -11.94 1.41
N LYS A 193 20.58 -10.71 1.79
CA LYS A 193 19.42 -10.36 2.64
C LYS A 193 18.28 -9.81 1.80
N LEU A 194 17.05 -10.07 2.21
CA LEU A 194 15.85 -9.66 1.48
C LEU A 194 15.06 -8.58 2.24
N ILE A 195 14.66 -7.55 1.50
CA ILE A 195 13.64 -6.58 1.91
C ILE A 195 12.46 -6.74 0.95
N VAL A 196 11.25 -6.79 1.47
CA VAL A 196 10.03 -6.86 0.66
C VAL A 196 9.26 -5.54 0.80
N VAL A 197 8.85 -4.95 -0.32
CA VAL A 197 8.00 -3.76 -0.35
C VAL A 197 6.76 -4.10 -1.18
N THR A 198 5.59 -3.96 -0.58
CA THR A 198 4.32 -4.22 -1.24
C THR A 198 3.48 -2.96 -1.33
N PHE A 199 2.66 -2.87 -2.38
CA PHE A 199 1.73 -1.75 -2.59
C PHE A 199 0.31 -2.28 -2.74
N SER A 200 -0.63 -1.78 -1.94
CA SER A 200 -2.06 -2.06 -2.09
C SER A 200 -2.32 -3.58 -2.09
N LEU A 201 -3.02 -4.11 -3.10
CA LEU A 201 -3.29 -5.54 -3.32
C LEU A 201 -2.01 -6.42 -3.30
N GLY A 202 -0.83 -5.86 -3.54
CA GLY A 202 0.44 -6.58 -3.50
C GLY A 202 0.71 -7.27 -2.16
N SER A 203 0.25 -6.70 -1.03
CA SER A 203 0.45 -7.34 0.29
C SER A 203 -0.33 -8.65 0.41
N LYS A 204 -1.53 -8.70 -0.14
CA LYS A 204 -2.36 -9.91 -0.17
C LYS A 204 -1.82 -10.94 -1.17
N ILE A 205 -1.35 -10.50 -2.34
CA ILE A 205 -0.71 -11.38 -3.32
C ILE A 205 0.50 -12.08 -2.70
N LEU A 206 1.37 -11.33 -2.01
CA LEU A 206 2.55 -11.89 -1.32
C LEU A 206 2.14 -13.03 -0.38
N ILE A 207 1.19 -12.78 0.51
CA ILE A 207 0.74 -13.75 1.50
C ILE A 207 0.14 -15.00 0.84
N ASP A 208 -0.69 -14.84 -0.18
CA ASP A 208 -1.29 -15.98 -0.85
C ASP A 208 -0.24 -16.83 -1.59
N VAL A 209 0.80 -16.20 -2.17
CA VAL A 209 1.97 -16.90 -2.73
C VAL A 209 2.75 -17.66 -1.65
N LEU A 210 3.05 -17.00 -0.53
CA LEU A 210 3.77 -17.63 0.60
C LEU A 210 2.98 -18.82 1.17
N ASN A 211 1.66 -18.69 1.30
CA ASN A 211 0.78 -19.77 1.74
C ASN A 211 0.81 -20.96 0.77
N GLU A 212 0.79 -20.73 -0.54
CA GLU A 212 0.91 -21.81 -1.53
C GLU A 212 2.29 -22.48 -1.48
N LEU A 213 3.38 -21.70 -1.39
CA LEU A 213 4.74 -22.23 -1.25
C LEU A 213 4.87 -23.07 0.02
N LYS A 214 4.41 -22.57 1.17
CA LYS A 214 4.43 -23.30 2.45
C LYS A 214 3.61 -24.60 2.38
N ALA A 215 2.46 -24.59 1.71
CA ALA A 215 1.65 -25.78 1.51
C ALA A 215 2.36 -26.85 0.65
N ASP A 216 3.20 -26.42 -0.29
CA ASP A 216 4.04 -27.29 -1.12
C ASP A 216 5.34 -27.75 -0.41
N GLY A 217 5.60 -27.25 0.82
CA GLY A 217 6.85 -27.50 1.55
C GLY A 217 8.04 -26.64 1.08
N ASP A 218 7.77 -25.62 0.28
CA ASP A 218 8.77 -24.68 -0.25
C ASP A 218 9.04 -23.54 0.75
N HIS A 219 10.24 -23.54 1.31
CA HIS A 219 10.74 -22.54 2.27
C HIS A 219 11.64 -21.50 1.60
N VAL A 220 11.10 -20.84 0.56
CA VAL A 220 11.89 -20.02 -0.39
C VAL A 220 12.51 -18.79 0.27
N LEU A 221 11.73 -18.11 1.12
CA LEU A 221 12.09 -16.81 1.69
C LEU A 221 12.42 -16.89 3.19
N ASP A 222 12.31 -18.08 3.77
CA ASP A 222 12.56 -18.35 5.18
C ASP A 222 13.94 -17.85 5.60
N ASN A 223 13.98 -17.11 6.70
CA ASN A 223 15.18 -16.62 7.38
C ASN A 223 16.00 -15.59 6.59
N ARG A 224 15.55 -15.24 5.38
CA ARG A 224 16.24 -14.31 4.47
C ARG A 224 15.64 -12.92 4.51
N VAL A 225 14.37 -12.81 4.88
CA VAL A 225 13.67 -11.53 4.95
C VAL A 225 14.01 -10.83 6.26
N ASP A 226 14.54 -9.62 6.15
CA ASP A 226 14.75 -8.76 7.31
C ASP A 226 13.54 -7.82 7.48
N MET A 227 13.07 -7.16 6.42
CA MET A 227 11.97 -6.18 6.54
C MET A 227 10.89 -6.41 5.48
N ILE A 228 9.63 -6.23 5.88
CA ILE A 228 8.48 -6.19 4.98
C ILE A 228 7.76 -4.86 5.18
N TYR A 229 7.72 -4.02 4.15
CA TYR A 229 6.97 -2.76 4.16
C TYR A 229 5.72 -2.91 3.30
N MET A 230 4.55 -2.59 3.86
CA MET A 230 3.25 -2.70 3.20
C MET A 230 2.62 -1.33 3.08
N MET A 231 2.73 -0.74 1.89
CA MET A 231 2.14 0.55 1.55
C MET A 231 0.66 0.34 1.19
N ALA A 232 -0.25 1.08 1.82
CA ALA A 232 -1.69 0.92 1.62
C ALA A 232 -2.18 -0.53 1.86
N ASN A 233 -1.78 -1.14 2.97
CA ASN A 233 -2.02 -2.56 3.26
C ASN A 233 -3.51 -2.96 3.14
N GLN A 234 -3.80 -3.99 2.33
CA GLN A 234 -5.17 -4.43 2.01
C GLN A 234 -5.57 -5.80 2.57
N ILE A 235 -4.74 -6.44 3.42
CA ILE A 235 -4.98 -7.81 3.91
C ILE A 235 -6.35 -7.95 4.59
N ALA A 236 -6.68 -7.03 5.50
CA ALA A 236 -7.94 -7.08 6.24
C ALA A 236 -9.16 -7.02 5.31
N LEU A 237 -9.15 -6.08 4.36
CA LEU A 237 -10.21 -5.92 3.36
C LEU A 237 -10.35 -7.17 2.49
N LEU A 238 -9.24 -7.65 1.92
CA LEU A 238 -9.27 -8.72 0.93
C LEU A 238 -9.55 -10.10 1.54
N ASN A 239 -9.21 -10.30 2.81
CA ASN A 239 -9.58 -11.53 3.52
C ASN A 239 -11.10 -11.67 3.70
N THR A 240 -11.88 -10.58 3.64
CA THR A 240 -13.35 -10.66 3.65
C THR A 240 -13.91 -11.44 2.46
N GLY A 241 -13.21 -11.44 1.32
CA GLY A 241 -13.59 -12.21 0.12
C GLY A 241 -13.22 -13.69 0.21
N ASP A 242 -12.21 -14.05 1.01
CA ASP A 242 -11.76 -15.44 1.18
C ASP A 242 -12.67 -16.25 2.13
N SER A 243 -13.32 -15.58 3.08
CA SER A 243 -14.18 -16.18 4.11
C SER A 243 -15.48 -16.83 3.58
N VAL A 244 -15.73 -16.81 2.27
CA VAL A 244 -17.00 -17.26 1.66
C VAL A 244 -16.99 -18.76 1.28
N ASN A 245 -15.82 -19.39 1.12
CA ASN A 245 -15.72 -20.67 0.38
C ASN A 245 -15.10 -21.88 1.13
N LYS A 246 -14.72 -21.76 2.41
CA LYS A 246 -14.25 -22.90 3.24
C LYS A 246 -14.89 -22.82 4.63
N ALA A 247 -14.93 -23.94 5.37
CA ALA A 247 -15.46 -24.04 6.74
C ALA A 247 -15.12 -22.78 7.56
N PRO A 248 -16.04 -22.23 8.37
CA PRO A 248 -15.99 -20.83 8.79
C PRO A 248 -14.77 -20.57 9.66
N LYS A 249 -13.65 -20.22 9.04
CA LYS A 249 -12.62 -19.42 9.68
C LYS A 249 -13.21 -18.03 9.79
N THR A 250 -13.31 -17.54 11.01
CA THR A 250 -13.58 -16.13 11.27
C THR A 250 -12.54 -15.28 10.54
N LEU A 251 -12.87 -14.03 10.22
CA LEU A 251 -11.93 -13.10 9.60
C LEU A 251 -10.62 -13.01 10.41
N SER A 252 -10.72 -12.99 11.74
CA SER A 252 -9.57 -12.97 12.65
C SER A 252 -8.69 -14.22 12.54
N GLU A 253 -9.27 -15.42 12.45
CA GLU A 253 -8.47 -16.65 12.25
C GLU A 253 -7.78 -16.69 10.89
N LYS A 254 -8.42 -16.14 9.85
CA LYS A 254 -7.80 -16.02 8.52
C LYS A 254 -6.64 -15.01 8.56
N MET A 255 -6.83 -13.87 9.19
CA MET A 255 -5.79 -12.86 9.36
C MET A 255 -4.63 -13.38 10.21
N ALA A 256 -4.90 -14.06 11.32
CA ALA A 256 -3.86 -14.70 12.14
C ALA A 256 -3.04 -15.69 11.32
N SER A 257 -3.68 -16.59 10.59
CA SER A 257 -2.98 -17.55 9.71
C SER A 257 -2.12 -16.87 8.65
N ASP A 258 -2.55 -15.72 8.11
CA ASP A 258 -1.76 -14.96 7.13
C ASP A 258 -0.55 -14.28 7.78
N TYR A 259 -0.73 -13.73 8.98
CA TYR A 259 0.36 -13.09 9.73
C TYR A 259 1.37 -14.11 10.28
N ASP A 260 0.93 -15.31 10.65
CA ASP A 260 1.81 -16.42 11.02
C ASP A 260 2.69 -16.84 9.82
N THR A 261 2.16 -16.76 8.59
CA THR A 261 2.97 -16.98 7.39
C THR A 261 4.03 -15.89 7.22
N LEU A 262 3.71 -14.62 7.47
CA LEU A 262 4.72 -13.56 7.49
C LEU A 262 5.75 -13.74 8.60
N HIS A 263 5.33 -14.17 9.79
CA HIS A 263 6.23 -14.48 10.89
C HIS A 263 7.24 -15.56 10.50
N SER A 264 6.78 -16.66 9.87
CA SER A 264 7.66 -17.77 9.48
C SER A 264 8.77 -17.42 8.50
N ILE A 265 8.61 -16.37 7.67
CA ILE A 265 9.69 -15.92 6.77
C ILE A 265 10.68 -14.97 7.43
N LEU A 266 10.31 -14.37 8.56
CA LEU A 266 11.19 -13.51 9.37
C LEU A 266 11.98 -14.34 10.40
N ASP A 267 11.36 -15.37 10.98
CA ASP A 267 11.90 -16.15 12.11
C ASP A 267 13.00 -17.13 11.74
N ASP A 268 14.25 -16.73 12.00
CA ASP A 268 15.43 -17.58 11.86
C ASP A 268 15.77 -18.42 13.10
N GLY A 269 14.85 -18.52 14.05
CA GLY A 269 15.05 -19.23 15.31
C GLY A 269 15.95 -18.51 16.30
N THR A 270 16.43 -17.30 15.99
CA THR A 270 17.21 -16.44 16.90
C THR A 270 16.35 -15.36 17.57
N ILE A 271 15.06 -15.37 17.28
CA ILE A 271 14.09 -14.37 17.69
C ILE A 271 13.72 -14.57 19.15
N ASP A 272 14.45 -13.91 20.05
CA ASP A 272 14.07 -13.84 21.47
C ASP A 272 12.94 -12.82 21.63
N ALA A 273 11.71 -13.31 21.84
CA ALA A 273 10.50 -12.52 22.08
C ALA A 273 10.62 -11.54 23.27
N ARG A 274 11.68 -11.66 24.09
CA ARG A 274 11.97 -10.76 25.23
C ARG A 274 12.88 -9.58 24.88
N ASN A 275 13.53 -9.57 23.71
CA ASN A 275 14.40 -8.48 23.28
C ASN A 275 13.67 -7.55 22.31
N ALA A 276 13.29 -6.37 22.78
CA ALA A 276 12.61 -5.32 22.00
C ALA A 276 13.43 -4.74 20.82
N ASN A 277 14.69 -5.17 20.66
CA ASN A 277 15.64 -4.68 19.67
C ASN A 277 15.66 -5.50 18.37
N GLN A 278 14.55 -6.19 18.05
CA GLN A 278 14.45 -7.01 16.85
C GLN A 278 14.43 -6.14 15.59
N LYS A 279 15.48 -6.32 14.78
CA LYS A 279 15.68 -5.66 13.47
C LYS A 279 14.77 -6.19 12.36
N LYS A 280 14.07 -7.31 12.60
CA LYS A 280 13.20 -7.93 11.60
C LYS A 280 11.73 -7.66 11.87
N ARG A 281 11.04 -6.98 10.96
CA ARG A 281 9.66 -6.53 11.19
C ARG A 281 8.81 -6.42 9.93
N VAL A 282 7.50 -6.47 10.14
CA VAL A 282 6.46 -6.09 9.18
C VAL A 282 5.92 -4.71 9.52
N ILE A 283 6.06 -3.76 8.59
CA ILE A 283 5.62 -2.37 8.75
C ILE A 283 4.44 -2.13 7.82
N ALA A 284 3.28 -1.74 8.36
CA ALA A 284 2.09 -1.42 7.58
C ALA A 284 1.79 0.07 7.60
N PHE A 285 1.81 0.71 6.44
CA PHE A 285 1.44 2.12 6.28
C PHE A 285 -0.04 2.21 5.93
N SER A 286 -0.75 3.13 6.59
CA SER A 286 -2.18 3.39 6.36
C SER A 286 -2.52 4.86 6.53
N ASP A 287 -3.29 5.40 5.60
CA ASP A 287 -3.88 6.74 5.71
C ASP A 287 -5.28 6.62 6.33
N PRO A 288 -5.58 7.34 7.43
CA PRO A 288 -6.94 7.38 7.99
C PRO A 288 -8.04 7.80 7.01
N ASN A 289 -7.66 8.42 5.89
CA ASN A 289 -8.52 8.87 4.82
C ASN A 289 -8.46 7.99 3.58
N ASP A 290 -7.60 6.98 3.54
CA ASP A 290 -7.60 5.98 2.48
C ASP A 290 -8.66 4.91 2.79
N LEU A 291 -9.64 4.82 1.91
CA LEU A 291 -10.77 3.89 2.07
C LEU A 291 -10.36 2.42 1.97
N LEU A 292 -9.18 2.14 1.45
CA LEU A 292 -8.74 0.79 1.11
C LEU A 292 -7.54 0.33 1.94
N SER A 293 -6.86 1.20 2.68
CA SER A 293 -5.75 0.79 3.56
C SER A 293 -6.23 0.45 4.96
N TYR A 294 -5.64 -0.58 5.54
CA TYR A 294 -5.90 -1.03 6.90
C TYR A 294 -4.59 -1.30 7.65
N PRO A 295 -4.49 -0.89 8.92
CA PRO A 295 -3.38 -1.30 9.77
C PRO A 295 -3.43 -2.81 10.00
N ILE A 296 -2.31 -3.38 10.46
CA ILE A 296 -2.30 -4.73 11.04
C ILE A 296 -3.17 -4.70 12.30
N ASP A 297 -4.15 -5.61 12.35
CA ASP A 297 -5.12 -5.71 13.45
C ASP A 297 -4.51 -6.45 14.65
N GLU A 298 -4.33 -5.74 15.77
CA GLU A 298 -3.78 -6.29 17.03
C GLU A 298 -4.55 -7.53 17.51
N SER A 299 -5.86 -7.59 17.30
CA SER A 299 -6.65 -8.74 17.78
C SER A 299 -6.38 -10.03 17.02
N SER A 300 -5.74 -9.92 15.85
CA SER A 300 -5.50 -11.02 14.92
C SER A 300 -4.02 -11.26 14.62
N VAL A 301 -3.07 -10.59 15.29
CA VAL A 301 -1.62 -10.62 14.94
C VAL A 301 -0.95 -12.00 15.04
N GLY A 302 -1.52 -12.94 15.77
CA GLY A 302 -0.93 -14.28 15.94
C GLY A 302 0.51 -14.23 16.45
N GLU A 303 1.38 -15.01 15.83
CA GLU A 303 2.82 -15.10 16.16
C GLU A 303 3.62 -13.85 15.76
N LEU A 304 3.05 -12.97 14.92
CA LEU A 304 3.69 -11.72 14.53
C LEU A 304 3.78 -10.69 15.68
N LYS A 305 3.19 -10.99 16.84
CA LYS A 305 3.20 -10.11 18.01
C LYS A 305 4.63 -9.76 18.42
N GLY A 306 4.93 -8.45 18.44
CA GLY A 306 6.27 -7.93 18.75
C GLY A 306 7.16 -7.71 17.51
N GLN A 307 6.72 -8.14 16.33
CA GLN A 307 7.45 -8.03 15.06
C GLN A 307 6.73 -7.20 14.01
N TYR A 308 5.79 -6.36 14.45
CA TYR A 308 5.09 -5.46 13.56
C TYR A 308 5.07 -4.04 14.08
N ALA A 309 4.87 -3.10 13.17
CA ALA A 309 4.45 -1.74 13.49
C ALA A 309 3.47 -1.25 12.44
N ASN A 310 2.52 -0.44 12.87
CA ASN A 310 1.64 0.33 12.03
C ASN A 310 2.15 1.77 11.97
N VAL A 311 2.11 2.35 10.78
CA VAL A 311 2.40 3.77 10.53
C VAL A 311 1.13 4.42 10.00
N ALA A 312 0.46 5.19 10.87
CA ALA A 312 -0.70 5.99 10.49
C ALA A 312 -0.25 7.35 9.95
N ILE A 313 -0.57 7.63 8.68
CA ILE A 313 -0.05 8.80 7.97
C ILE A 313 -1.04 9.38 6.95
N SER A 314 -1.34 10.67 7.04
CA SER A 314 -2.21 11.33 6.05
C SER A 314 -1.42 11.77 4.82
N VAL A 315 -1.52 11.04 3.72
CA VAL A 315 -0.80 11.32 2.46
C VAL A 315 -1.58 12.25 1.54
N ALA A 316 -2.89 12.37 1.74
CA ALA A 316 -3.70 13.35 1.02
C ALA A 316 -3.36 14.79 1.43
N ARG A 317 -2.85 15.58 0.47
CA ARG A 317 -2.37 16.95 0.71
C ARG A 317 -3.46 17.96 1.04
N LYS A 318 -4.72 17.66 0.70
CA LYS A 318 -5.85 18.58 0.87
C LYS A 318 -7.05 17.86 1.46
N THR A 319 -7.50 18.36 2.61
CA THR A 319 -8.79 18.02 3.21
C THR A 319 -9.65 19.28 3.25
N TYR A 320 -10.83 19.21 2.67
CA TYR A 320 -11.81 20.30 2.63
C TYR A 320 -12.81 20.08 3.77
N LYS A 321 -12.67 20.84 4.86
CA LYS A 321 -13.56 20.70 6.02
C LYS A 321 -14.83 21.52 5.85
N VAL A 322 -15.95 21.01 6.37
CA VAL A 322 -17.18 21.79 6.49
C VAL A 322 -16.96 22.90 7.54
N PRO A 323 -17.10 24.18 7.17
CA PRO A 323 -16.74 25.32 8.01
C PRO A 323 -17.88 25.71 8.95
N LEU A 324 -18.47 24.73 9.63
CA LEU A 324 -19.54 24.92 10.58
C LEU A 324 -19.08 24.36 11.96
N PRO A 325 -19.23 25.13 13.05
CA PRO A 325 -18.93 24.67 14.41
C PRO A 325 -19.63 23.35 14.74
N GLY A 326 -18.89 22.38 15.30
CA GLY A 326 -19.43 21.06 15.65
C GLY A 326 -19.47 20.03 14.49
N VAL A 327 -19.26 20.46 13.25
CA VAL A 327 -19.20 19.57 12.06
C VAL A 327 -17.85 19.60 11.35
N TYR A 328 -16.80 20.19 11.95
CA TYR A 328 -15.43 20.14 11.44
C TYR A 328 -14.83 18.74 11.26
N LYS A 329 -15.47 17.71 11.86
CA LYS A 329 -15.14 16.30 11.63
C LYS A 329 -15.60 15.79 10.25
N TYR A 330 -16.56 16.48 9.62
CA TYR A 330 -17.02 16.17 8.28
C TYR A 330 -16.16 16.96 7.30
N GLY A 331 -15.35 16.25 6.54
CA GLY A 331 -14.49 16.82 5.51
C GLY A 331 -14.40 15.89 4.31
N VAL A 332 -14.12 16.46 3.14
CA VAL A 332 -13.88 15.73 1.91
C VAL A 332 -12.39 15.70 1.66
N VAL A 333 -11.86 14.51 1.41
CA VAL A 333 -10.46 14.28 1.05
C VAL A 333 -10.41 13.71 -0.37
N ASN A 334 -9.28 13.91 -1.05
CA ASN A 334 -9.06 13.21 -2.30
C ASN A 334 -8.68 11.74 -1.99
N TYR A 335 -9.68 10.86 -1.95
CA TYR A 335 -9.50 9.43 -1.67
C TYR A 335 -8.53 8.74 -2.63
N LEU A 336 -8.49 9.16 -3.90
CA LEU A 336 -7.53 8.64 -4.86
C LEU A 336 -6.10 9.00 -4.43
N GLN A 337 -5.87 10.24 -4.01
CA GLN A 337 -4.57 10.66 -3.49
C GLN A 337 -4.24 9.98 -2.16
N ALA A 338 -5.22 9.81 -1.27
CA ALA A 338 -5.03 9.08 -0.01
C ALA A 338 -4.56 7.64 -0.27
N HIS A 339 -5.06 7.00 -1.33
CA HIS A 339 -4.68 5.63 -1.65
C HIS A 339 -3.38 5.50 -2.45
N THR A 340 -3.15 6.40 -3.41
CA THR A 340 -2.03 6.29 -4.37
C THR A 340 -0.83 7.18 -4.03
N GLY A 341 -0.95 8.01 -2.98
CA GLY A 341 0.02 9.05 -2.68
C GLY A 341 1.20 8.63 -1.79
N TYR A 342 1.24 7.39 -1.28
CA TYR A 342 2.16 6.97 -0.23
C TYR A 342 3.63 7.26 -0.56
N VAL A 343 4.17 6.74 -1.66
CA VAL A 343 5.59 6.96 -2.02
C VAL A 343 5.88 8.37 -2.55
N HIS A 344 4.86 9.21 -2.70
CA HIS A 344 4.99 10.61 -3.10
C HIS A 344 4.90 11.58 -1.93
N ASP A 345 4.65 11.06 -0.74
CA ASP A 345 4.69 11.80 0.51
C ASP A 345 6.09 11.70 1.14
N GLU A 346 6.62 12.84 1.56
CA GLU A 346 7.99 12.94 2.07
C GLU A 346 8.13 12.24 3.43
N VAL A 347 7.12 12.33 4.29
CA VAL A 347 7.14 11.72 5.62
C VAL A 347 7.05 10.20 5.49
N VAL A 348 6.24 9.69 4.57
CA VAL A 348 6.22 8.27 4.23
C VAL A 348 7.58 7.80 3.70
N SER A 349 8.19 8.55 2.77
CA SER A 349 9.51 8.23 2.21
C SER A 349 10.58 8.21 3.30
N ASP A 350 10.55 9.17 4.23
CA ASP A 350 11.46 9.22 5.37
C ASP A 350 11.31 8.00 6.27
N TYR A 351 10.09 7.61 6.65
CA TYR A 351 9.87 6.38 7.43
C TYR A 351 10.32 5.13 6.68
N LEU A 352 10.04 5.01 5.38
CA LEU A 352 10.45 3.85 4.58
C LEU A 352 11.98 3.75 4.48
N LEU A 353 12.67 4.87 4.30
CA LEU A 353 14.11 4.88 4.08
C LEU A 353 14.91 4.87 5.38
N PHE A 354 14.45 5.52 6.45
CA PHE A 354 15.22 5.77 7.67
C PHE A 354 14.53 5.33 8.96
N GLY A 355 13.35 4.71 8.89
CA GLY A 355 12.61 4.26 10.07
C GLY A 355 12.02 5.39 10.94
N THR A 356 12.22 6.64 10.53
CA THR A 356 11.82 7.84 11.27
C THR A 356 11.53 8.99 10.29
N SER A 357 10.73 9.96 10.72
CA SER A 357 10.48 11.21 9.98
C SER A 357 10.96 12.41 10.78
N LYS A 358 11.50 13.41 10.08
CA LYS A 358 11.92 14.69 10.66
C LYS A 358 10.76 15.65 10.93
#